data_AF-Q1K1M8-F1
#
_entry.id   AF-Q1K1M8-F1
#
_cell.length_a   1.000
_cell.length_b   1.000
_cell.length_c   1.000
_cell.angle_alpha   90.00
_cell.angle_beta   90.00
_cell.angle_gamma   90.00
#
_symmetry.space_group_name_H-M   'P 1'
#
loop_
_entity.id
_entity.type
_entity.pdbx_description
1 polymer ?
#
loop_
_entity_poly.entity_id
_entity_poly.type
_entity_poly.pdbx_seq_one_letter_code
_entity_poly.pdbx_strand_id
1 'polypeptide(L)'
;MLANALLCPDLQSVSSTYKEVTFYFDTPLLVQYLGLEGVEKQQSCNDLVALVQRLDGKVSFFTHTRDELLNVINGAAEYIDSPKGRGAVIFEARRAGTSRSDLVLTAQNAVEKLAASGIEAHPTPGYIHEFQIEETTFSDALNDEVNYYNPNAREYDINSVRSIYVLRKGTCPHTVEKAKAVFVTNNTGFSKAAYEYGKKIEQSREVSTVITDFSLANTAWLKAPQGAPSLPRREVLAFAYAALRPTSEFWEKFLAEADKLQKSGTITPRDHQILRSSLHVQEELMKLTLGEDAALTEEKITETLNRVVSEIKKEDSHKLDLSEKARGEAERKFQDALTRNESIKEKIYWRCDKTAKREALLLSILIWISQGAVAVVGVIKLTNQSELGWALLSVAGVSGLLRLAGTFWDLKPLKVYSLFREWRCHGLVQKENSALGIDE
;
A
#
# COMPACT_ATOMS: atom_id res chain seq x y z
N MET A 1 30.76 2.58 -11.93
CA MET A 1 29.93 1.83 -12.89
C MET A 1 30.02 2.31 -14.33
N LEU A 2 29.46 3.48 -14.67
CA LEU A 2 29.36 3.96 -16.07
C LEU A 2 30.73 4.22 -16.71
N ALA A 3 31.69 4.80 -15.99
CA ALA A 3 33.05 4.97 -16.49
C ALA A 3 33.70 3.63 -16.87
N ASN A 4 33.53 2.59 -16.03
CA ASN A 4 34.07 1.26 -16.31
C ASN A 4 33.33 0.58 -17.48
N ALA A 5 32.01 0.78 -17.59
CA ALA A 5 31.22 0.28 -18.72
C ALA A 5 31.62 0.93 -20.06
N LEU A 6 31.97 2.22 -20.04
CA LEU A 6 32.39 2.99 -21.21
C LEU A 6 33.83 2.69 -21.64
N LEU A 7 34.69 2.31 -20.69
CA LEU A 7 36.12 2.10 -20.93
C LEU A 7 36.49 0.63 -21.17
N CYS A 8 35.62 -0.34 -20.86
CA CYS A 8 35.86 -1.76 -21.10
C CYS A 8 35.23 -2.21 -22.44
N PRO A 9 36.04 -2.39 -23.52
CA PRO A 9 35.52 -2.74 -24.84
C PRO A 9 34.98 -4.17 -24.96
N ASP A 10 35.13 -5.02 -23.93
CA ASP A 10 34.81 -6.45 -24.01
C ASP A 10 34.16 -6.98 -22.72
N LEU A 11 32.96 -6.50 -22.39
CA LEU A 11 32.17 -7.01 -21.25
C LEU A 11 31.66 -8.44 -21.46
N GLN A 12 31.71 -8.96 -22.68
CA GLN A 12 31.25 -10.31 -23.01
C GLN A 12 32.22 -11.42 -22.56
N SER A 13 33.48 -11.09 -22.24
CA SER A 13 34.53 -12.07 -21.90
C SER A 13 34.66 -12.36 -20.39
N VAL A 14 33.93 -11.66 -19.51
CA VAL A 14 33.99 -11.85 -18.04
C VAL A 14 33.09 -13.02 -17.61
N SER A 15 33.48 -14.23 -18.00
CA SER A 15 32.76 -15.50 -17.78
C SER A 15 32.86 -16.08 -16.36
N SER A 16 33.20 -15.28 -15.34
CA SER A 16 33.33 -15.78 -13.97
C SER A 16 32.05 -15.58 -13.14
N THR A 17 31.40 -16.69 -12.82
CA THR A 17 30.28 -16.82 -11.87
C THR A 17 30.73 -16.72 -10.41
N TYR A 18 29.82 -16.36 -9.50
CA TYR A 18 30.00 -16.32 -8.05
C TYR A 18 29.74 -17.66 -7.33
N LYS A 19 29.76 -18.78 -8.05
CA LYS A 19 29.43 -20.13 -7.54
C LYS A 19 30.16 -20.54 -6.25
N GLU A 20 31.41 -20.09 -6.06
CA GLU A 20 32.25 -20.47 -4.93
C GLU A 20 32.26 -19.45 -3.78
N VAL A 21 31.50 -18.34 -3.88
CA VAL A 21 31.50 -17.28 -2.86
C VAL A 21 30.11 -17.10 -2.25
N THR A 22 30.10 -16.94 -0.93
CA THR A 22 28.93 -16.54 -0.15
C THR A 22 29.11 -15.10 0.33
N PHE A 23 28.13 -14.25 0.02
CA PHE A 23 28.06 -12.86 0.42
C PHE A 23 27.24 -12.73 1.69
N TYR A 24 27.87 -12.27 2.76
CA TYR A 24 27.25 -12.09 4.07
C TYR A 24 26.79 -10.65 4.21
N PHE A 25 25.48 -10.42 4.26
CA PHE A 25 24.90 -9.09 4.33
C PHE A 25 24.89 -8.55 5.75
N ASP A 26 25.21 -7.27 5.85
CA ASP A 26 25.10 -6.45 7.05
C ASP A 26 23.64 -6.08 7.38
N THR A 27 23.37 -5.71 8.63
CA THR A 27 22.04 -5.37 9.15
C THR A 27 21.32 -4.31 8.32
N PRO A 28 21.95 -3.17 7.93
CA PRO A 28 21.27 -2.16 7.12
C PRO A 28 20.77 -2.68 5.77
N LEU A 29 21.48 -3.62 5.14
CA LEU A 29 21.05 -4.21 3.86
C LEU A 29 19.84 -5.12 4.05
N LEU A 30 19.79 -5.87 5.16
CA LEU A 30 18.62 -6.69 5.50
C LEU A 30 17.39 -5.81 5.82
N VAL A 31 17.58 -4.68 6.52
CA VAL A 31 16.52 -3.70 6.78
C VAL A 31 15.98 -3.13 5.46
N GLN A 32 16.86 -2.78 4.52
CA GLN A 32 16.46 -2.30 3.19
C GLN A 32 15.70 -3.37 2.41
N TYR A 33 16.17 -4.61 2.43
CA TYR A 33 15.52 -5.75 1.77
C TYR A 33 14.09 -5.97 2.26
N LEU A 34 13.85 -5.81 3.57
CA LEU A 34 12.53 -5.91 4.17
C LEU A 34 11.61 -4.71 3.86
N GLY A 35 12.09 -3.68 3.18
CA GLY A 35 11.32 -2.50 2.80
C GLY A 35 11.17 -1.47 3.90
N LEU A 36 11.91 -1.61 5.00
CA LEU A 36 11.78 -0.77 6.18
C LEU A 36 12.43 0.61 6.03
N GLU A 37 13.27 0.81 5.01
CA GLU A 37 13.80 2.13 4.63
C GLU A 37 13.19 2.69 3.33
N GLY A 38 12.03 2.16 2.93
CA GLY A 38 11.29 2.63 1.76
C GLY A 38 11.52 1.80 0.49
N VAL A 39 10.60 1.97 -0.47
CA VAL A 39 10.46 1.12 -1.65
C VAL A 39 11.66 1.21 -2.61
N GLU A 40 12.24 2.40 -2.78
CA GLU A 40 13.38 2.59 -3.70
C GLU A 40 14.64 1.84 -3.24
N LYS A 41 14.93 1.91 -1.93
CA LYS A 41 16.05 1.16 -1.32
C LYS A 41 15.78 -0.33 -1.35
N GLN A 42 14.54 -0.74 -1.09
CA GLN A 42 14.14 -2.13 -1.21
C GLN A 42 14.37 -2.68 -2.61
N GLN A 43 13.93 -1.95 -3.63
CA GLN A 43 14.08 -2.38 -5.01
C GLN A 43 15.55 -2.48 -5.43
N SER A 44 16.39 -1.53 -4.99
CA SER A 44 17.83 -1.55 -5.26
C SER A 44 18.51 -2.76 -4.60
N CYS A 45 18.17 -3.07 -3.34
CA CYS A 45 18.68 -4.25 -2.64
C CYS A 45 18.18 -5.56 -3.28
N ASN A 46 16.91 -5.62 -3.67
CA ASN A 46 16.34 -6.76 -4.39
C ASN A 46 17.04 -7.03 -5.72
N ASP A 47 17.32 -5.97 -6.50
CA ASP A 47 18.04 -6.08 -7.77
C ASP A 47 19.45 -6.64 -7.55
N LEU A 48 20.15 -6.18 -6.50
CA LEU A 48 21.47 -6.69 -6.14
C LEU A 48 21.43 -8.18 -5.78
N VAL A 49 20.51 -8.59 -4.90
CA VAL A 49 20.34 -10.00 -4.50
C VAL A 49 20.04 -10.86 -5.73
N ALA A 50 19.09 -10.43 -6.57
CA ALA A 50 18.72 -11.16 -7.78
C ALA A 50 19.88 -11.23 -8.80
N LEU A 51 20.72 -10.21 -8.87
CA LEU A 51 21.90 -10.21 -9.74
C LEU A 51 22.99 -11.17 -9.22
N VAL A 52 23.26 -11.16 -7.92
CA VAL A 52 24.21 -12.11 -7.30
C VAL A 52 23.75 -13.55 -7.48
N GLN A 53 22.47 -13.83 -7.23
CA GLN A 53 21.90 -15.18 -7.38
C GLN A 53 21.93 -15.67 -8.83
N ARG A 54 21.68 -14.79 -9.82
CA ARG A 54 21.81 -15.13 -11.25
C ARG A 54 23.24 -15.42 -11.69
N LEU A 55 24.21 -14.91 -10.94
CA LEU A 55 25.63 -15.25 -11.10
C LEU A 55 26.03 -16.48 -10.27
N ASP A 56 25.07 -17.28 -9.78
CA ASP A 56 25.26 -18.44 -8.91
C ASP A 56 25.89 -18.14 -7.53
N GLY A 57 25.91 -16.86 -7.12
CA GLY A 57 26.39 -16.45 -5.80
C GLY A 57 25.37 -16.75 -4.71
N LYS A 58 25.85 -17.11 -3.52
CA LYS A 58 25.00 -17.30 -2.34
C LYS A 58 24.93 -16.01 -1.53
N VAL A 59 23.75 -15.71 -1.00
CA VAL A 59 23.54 -14.59 -0.07
C VAL A 59 23.13 -15.14 1.29
N SER A 60 23.77 -14.68 2.35
CA SER A 60 23.52 -15.12 3.72
C SER A 60 23.72 -13.97 4.70
N PHE A 61 23.44 -14.19 5.98
CA PHE A 61 23.77 -13.27 7.07
C PHE A 61 24.11 -14.04 8.34
N PHE A 62 24.85 -13.45 9.27
CA PHE A 62 25.23 -14.13 10.50
C PHE A 62 24.12 -14.11 11.56
N THR A 63 24.17 -15.05 12.50
CA THR A 63 23.20 -15.07 13.62
C THR A 63 23.26 -13.82 14.48
N HIS A 64 24.43 -13.18 14.63
CA HIS A 64 24.52 -11.93 15.37
C HIS A 64 23.92 -10.75 14.59
N THR A 65 24.07 -10.73 13.25
CA THR A 65 23.38 -9.78 12.35
C THR A 65 21.85 -9.93 12.43
N ARG A 66 21.34 -11.17 12.56
CA ARG A 66 19.93 -11.41 12.83
C ARG A 66 19.49 -10.73 14.12
N ASP A 67 20.26 -10.92 15.19
CA ASP A 67 19.89 -10.39 16.51
C ASP A 67 19.91 -8.86 16.49
N GLU A 68 20.89 -8.25 15.81
CA GLU A 68 20.92 -6.81 15.55
C GLU A 68 19.71 -6.34 14.72
N LEU A 69 19.37 -7.03 13.62
CA LEU A 69 18.19 -6.73 12.82
C LEU A 69 16.92 -6.71 13.65
N LEU A 70 16.70 -7.74 14.48
CA LEU A 70 15.53 -7.83 15.35
C LEU A 70 15.51 -6.69 16.38
N ASN A 71 16.67 -6.33 16.94
CA ASN A 71 16.80 -5.19 17.86
C ASN A 71 16.45 -3.86 17.18
N VAL A 72 16.89 -3.65 15.94
CA VAL A 72 16.57 -2.44 15.16
C VAL A 72 15.06 -2.34 14.91
N ILE A 73 14.42 -3.42 14.48
CA ILE A 73 12.96 -3.42 14.19
C ILE A 73 12.15 -3.23 15.47
N ASN A 74 12.50 -3.94 16.54
CA ASN A 74 11.80 -3.82 17.83
C ASN A 74 12.01 -2.44 18.47
N GLY A 75 13.22 -1.87 18.37
CA GLY A 75 13.48 -0.50 18.80
C GLY A 75 12.64 0.51 18.01
N ALA A 76 12.54 0.35 16.70
CA ALA A 76 11.66 1.19 15.89
C ALA A 76 10.18 1.06 16.32
N ALA A 77 9.71 -0.15 16.63
CA ALA A 77 8.35 -0.40 17.11
C ALA A 77 8.07 0.24 18.48
N GLU A 78 9.07 0.32 19.36
CA GLU A 78 8.94 0.98 20.66
C GLU A 78 8.82 2.51 20.53
N TYR A 79 9.59 3.10 19.61
CA TYR A 79 9.68 4.56 19.48
C TYR A 79 8.82 5.16 18.35
N ILE A 80 8.06 4.37 17.59
CA ILE A 80 7.25 4.85 16.46
C ILE A 80 6.24 5.92 16.87
N ASP A 81 5.55 5.72 18.00
CA ASP A 81 4.56 6.64 18.56
C ASP A 81 5.19 7.76 19.40
N SER A 82 6.49 7.65 19.71
CA SER A 82 7.20 8.60 20.56
C SER A 82 7.73 9.79 19.77
N PRO A 83 7.51 11.06 20.19
CA PRO A 83 8.13 12.24 19.59
C PRO A 83 9.66 12.18 19.52
N LYS A 84 10.28 11.34 20.36
CA LYS A 84 11.73 11.13 20.41
C LYS A 84 12.24 10.08 19.41
N GLY A 85 11.36 9.34 18.74
CA GLY A 85 11.74 8.34 17.74
C GLY A 85 12.48 8.95 16.57
N ARG A 86 13.69 8.43 16.33
CA ARG A 86 14.64 8.85 15.29
C ARG A 86 15.06 7.63 14.45
N GLY A 87 15.56 7.89 13.25
CA GLY A 87 16.14 6.87 12.37
C GLY A 87 15.27 6.55 11.16
N ALA A 88 15.92 6.08 10.09
CA ALA A 88 15.30 5.88 8.78
C ALA A 88 14.05 4.98 8.85
N VAL A 89 14.12 3.89 9.62
CA VAL A 89 12.99 2.95 9.81
C VAL A 89 11.78 3.64 10.42
N ILE A 90 11.97 4.47 11.45
CA ILE A 90 10.86 5.19 12.11
C ILE A 90 10.27 6.24 11.16
N PHE A 91 11.11 6.97 10.41
CA PHE A 91 10.64 7.97 9.47
C PHE A 91 9.80 7.36 8.36
N GLU A 92 10.26 6.26 7.75
CA GLU A 92 9.51 5.58 6.69
C GLU A 92 8.26 4.89 7.24
N ALA A 93 8.31 4.28 8.43
CA ALA A 93 7.13 3.70 9.06
C ALA A 93 6.04 4.76 9.31
N ARG A 94 6.40 5.94 9.82
CA ARG A 94 5.47 7.06 10.00
C ARG A 94 4.91 7.56 8.67
N ARG A 95 5.76 7.71 7.66
CA ARG A 95 5.36 8.15 6.32
C ARG A 95 4.37 7.18 5.68
N ALA A 96 4.61 5.88 5.81
CA ALA A 96 3.79 4.82 5.25
C ALA A 96 2.53 4.51 6.10
N GLY A 97 2.38 5.15 7.26
CA GLY A 97 1.28 4.84 8.20
C GLY A 97 1.38 3.44 8.81
N THR A 98 2.58 2.87 8.87
CA THR A 98 2.85 1.55 9.47
C THR A 98 2.64 1.64 10.98
N SER A 99 1.91 0.69 11.56
CA SER A 99 1.65 0.65 13.00
C SER A 99 2.77 -0.08 13.77
N ARG A 100 2.79 0.10 15.09
CA ARG A 100 3.65 -0.70 15.99
C ARG A 100 3.45 -2.21 15.79
N SER A 101 2.20 -2.65 15.65
CA SER A 101 1.86 -4.06 15.45
C SER A 101 2.44 -4.62 14.16
N ASP A 102 2.44 -3.82 13.08
CA ASP A 102 3.02 -4.22 11.79
C ASP A 102 4.53 -4.40 11.88
N LEU A 103 5.23 -3.53 12.62
CA LEU A 103 6.68 -3.67 12.85
C LEU A 103 7.00 -4.91 13.68
N VAL A 104 6.24 -5.19 14.73
CA VAL A 104 6.42 -6.40 15.55
C VAL A 104 6.18 -7.67 14.72
N LEU A 105 5.11 -7.69 13.91
CA LEU A 105 4.84 -8.80 12.99
C LEU A 105 5.96 -8.95 11.96
N THR A 106 6.52 -7.84 11.49
CA THR A 106 7.66 -7.84 10.57
C THR A 106 8.90 -8.42 11.22
N ALA A 107 9.19 -8.08 12.49
CA ALA A 107 10.31 -8.66 13.23
C ALA A 107 10.15 -10.19 13.39
N GLN A 108 8.95 -10.65 13.77
CA GLN A 108 8.65 -12.08 13.95
C GLN A 108 8.85 -12.88 12.66
N ASN A 109 8.45 -12.31 11.52
CA ASN A 109 8.51 -12.98 10.22
C ASN A 109 9.78 -12.62 9.41
N ALA A 110 10.71 -11.83 9.96
CA ALA A 110 11.85 -11.29 9.22
C ALA A 110 12.73 -12.40 8.63
N VAL A 111 13.08 -13.40 9.46
CA VAL A 111 13.95 -14.51 9.06
C VAL A 111 13.28 -15.39 8.00
N GLU A 112 11.99 -15.68 8.15
CA GLU A 112 11.22 -16.46 7.18
C GLU A 112 11.11 -15.74 5.83
N LYS A 113 10.83 -14.42 5.85
CA LYS A 113 10.80 -13.59 4.63
C LYS A 113 12.15 -13.55 3.92
N LEU A 114 13.26 -13.45 4.65
CA LEU A 114 14.60 -13.48 4.07
C LEU A 114 14.91 -14.86 3.45
N ALA A 115 14.60 -15.94 4.17
CA ALA A 115 14.83 -17.30 3.70
C ALA A 115 14.01 -17.64 2.44
N ALA A 116 12.75 -17.17 2.35
CA ALA A 116 11.91 -17.34 1.17
C ALA A 116 12.52 -16.74 -0.11
N SER A 117 13.42 -15.77 0.05
CA SER A 117 14.15 -15.12 -1.04
C SER A 117 15.55 -15.68 -1.28
N GLY A 118 15.91 -16.80 -0.65
CA GLY A 118 17.24 -17.40 -0.75
C GLY A 118 18.33 -16.63 0.01
N ILE A 119 17.95 -15.86 1.03
CA ILE A 119 18.88 -15.20 1.96
C ILE A 119 18.85 -15.98 3.28
N GLU A 120 19.86 -16.81 3.50
CA GLU A 120 19.87 -17.77 4.61
C GLU A 120 20.64 -17.26 5.85
N ALA A 121 20.15 -17.60 7.04
CA ALA A 121 20.86 -17.36 8.28
C ALA A 121 21.99 -18.39 8.45
N HIS A 122 23.21 -17.92 8.70
CA HIS A 122 24.38 -18.74 8.93
C HIS A 122 24.85 -18.58 10.39
N PRO A 123 25.14 -19.68 11.12
CA PRO A 123 25.72 -19.61 12.45
C PRO A 123 26.99 -18.77 12.46
N THR A 124 27.11 -17.86 13.42
CA THR A 124 28.36 -17.12 13.64
C THR A 124 29.45 -18.11 14.04
N PRO A 125 30.55 -18.22 13.30
CA PRO A 125 31.66 -19.11 13.65
C PRO A 125 32.19 -18.84 15.07
N GLY A 126 32.49 -19.91 15.79
CA GLY A 126 33.16 -19.83 17.09
C GLY A 126 34.56 -19.20 16.97
N TYR A 127 35.15 -18.87 18.12
CA TYR A 127 36.49 -18.33 18.20
C TYR A 127 37.52 -19.44 17.90
N ILE A 128 38.20 -19.35 16.75
CA ILE A 128 39.26 -20.29 16.36
C ILE A 128 40.60 -19.54 16.36
N HIS A 129 41.49 -19.87 17.30
CA HIS A 129 42.77 -19.18 17.51
C HIS A 129 43.63 -19.08 16.24
N GLU A 130 43.61 -20.11 15.37
CA GLU A 130 44.40 -20.14 14.13
C GLU A 130 43.99 -19.08 13.09
N PHE A 131 42.73 -18.63 13.12
CA PHE A 131 42.17 -17.67 12.15
C PHE A 131 41.66 -16.39 12.83
N GLN A 132 42.07 -16.16 14.07
CA GLN A 132 41.72 -14.95 14.81
C GLN A 132 42.50 -13.75 14.28
N ILE A 133 41.79 -12.63 14.21
CA ILE A 133 42.38 -11.32 13.99
C ILE A 133 42.70 -10.66 15.32
N GLU A 134 43.64 -9.73 15.31
CA GLU A 134 43.89 -8.88 16.47
C GLU A 134 42.76 -7.85 16.60
N GLU A 135 41.72 -8.22 17.36
CA GLU A 135 40.47 -7.45 17.49
C GLU A 135 40.68 -6.04 18.06
N THR A 136 41.67 -5.87 18.94
CA THR A 136 42.05 -4.55 19.49
C THR A 136 42.57 -3.63 18.38
N THR A 137 43.51 -4.11 17.57
CA THR A 137 44.06 -3.33 16.44
C THR A 137 43.01 -3.06 15.38
N PHE A 138 42.08 -3.99 15.14
CA PHE A 138 40.98 -3.73 14.23
C PHE A 138 39.99 -2.71 14.80
N SER A 139 39.69 -2.78 16.10
CA SER A 139 38.87 -1.78 16.79
C SER A 139 39.48 -0.38 16.74
N ASP A 140 40.80 -0.26 16.77
CA ASP A 140 41.48 1.03 16.63
C ASP A 140 41.33 1.58 15.21
N ALA A 141 41.55 0.74 14.19
CA ALA A 141 41.31 1.12 12.79
C ALA A 141 39.84 1.51 12.51
N LEU A 142 38.90 0.91 13.24
CA LEU A 142 37.49 1.27 13.18
C LEU A 142 37.22 2.66 13.79
N ASN A 143 37.87 3.03 14.89
CA ASN A 143 37.67 4.33 15.53
C ASN A 143 38.12 5.49 14.64
N ASP A 144 39.13 5.28 13.81
CA ASP A 144 39.65 6.32 12.91
C ASP A 144 38.70 6.63 11.74
N GLU A 145 37.83 5.69 11.36
CA GLU A 145 37.01 5.76 10.15
C GLU A 145 35.49 5.71 10.41
N VAL A 146 35.04 5.23 11.58
CA VAL A 146 33.63 5.03 11.90
C VAL A 146 33.28 5.53 13.31
N ASN A 147 32.34 6.48 13.36
CA ASN A 147 31.77 6.96 14.61
C ASN A 147 30.63 6.06 15.09
N TYR A 148 30.94 5.10 15.96
CA TYR A 148 29.94 4.28 16.62
C TYR A 148 29.33 5.01 17.83
N TYR A 149 28.04 5.32 17.76
CA TYR A 149 27.28 5.80 18.92
C TYR A 149 26.87 4.66 19.87
N ASN A 150 26.85 3.42 19.38
CA ASN A 150 26.48 2.21 20.14
C ASN A 150 27.67 1.24 20.21
N PRO A 151 28.18 0.89 21.40
CA PRO A 151 29.28 -0.06 21.54
C PRO A 151 28.95 -1.47 21.01
N ASN A 152 27.67 -1.88 21.07
CA ASN A 152 27.28 -3.21 20.58
C ASN A 152 27.37 -3.33 19.05
N ALA A 153 27.13 -2.23 18.32
CA ALA A 153 27.25 -2.22 16.85
C ALA A 153 28.70 -2.49 16.40
N ARG A 154 29.66 -1.94 17.15
CA ARG A 154 31.09 -2.21 16.92
C ARG A 154 31.43 -3.68 17.13
N GLU A 155 30.89 -4.29 18.19
CA GLU A 155 31.12 -5.71 18.47
C GLU A 155 30.55 -6.61 17.36
N TYR A 156 29.37 -6.27 16.81
CA TYR A 156 28.80 -6.97 15.66
C TYR A 156 29.67 -6.86 14.40
N ASP A 157 30.21 -5.67 14.12
CA ASP A 157 31.11 -5.45 12.98
C ASP A 157 32.42 -6.24 13.12
N ILE A 158 33.03 -6.24 14.31
CA ILE A 158 34.23 -7.03 14.59
C ILE A 158 33.92 -8.52 14.42
N ASN A 159 32.80 -8.99 14.98
CA ASN A 159 32.36 -10.38 14.84
C ASN A 159 32.11 -10.78 13.38
N SER A 160 31.55 -9.89 12.57
CA SER A 160 31.35 -10.10 11.14
C SER A 160 32.68 -10.30 10.42
N VAL A 161 33.65 -9.41 10.61
CA VAL A 161 34.97 -9.50 9.96
C VAL A 161 35.72 -10.75 10.40
N ARG A 162 35.76 -11.03 11.71
CA ARG A 162 36.36 -12.25 12.27
C ARG A 162 35.77 -13.50 11.64
N SER A 163 34.44 -13.54 11.48
CA SER A 163 33.72 -14.66 10.90
C SER A 163 34.17 -14.92 9.45
N ILE A 164 34.42 -13.86 8.66
CA ILE A 164 34.94 -14.01 7.29
C ILE A 164 36.34 -14.63 7.28
N TYR A 165 37.26 -14.19 8.15
CA TYR A 165 38.60 -14.80 8.25
C TYR A 165 38.52 -16.29 8.59
N VAL A 166 37.64 -16.67 9.53
CA VAL A 166 37.40 -18.08 9.88
C VAL A 166 36.86 -18.88 8.69
N LEU A 167 35.92 -18.32 7.93
CA LEU A 167 35.34 -18.99 6.76
C LEU A 167 36.32 -19.11 5.58
N ARG A 168 37.24 -18.15 5.45
CA ARG A 168 38.34 -18.20 4.46
C ARG A 168 39.39 -19.24 4.83
N LYS A 169 39.54 -19.63 6.09
CA LYS A 169 40.46 -20.71 6.54
C LYS A 169 41.88 -20.56 5.98
N GLY A 170 42.47 -19.37 6.02
CA GLY A 170 43.84 -19.21 5.53
C GLY A 170 43.99 -18.96 4.03
N THR A 171 42.91 -18.97 3.23
CA THR A 171 43.06 -18.72 1.79
C THR A 171 43.40 -17.26 1.49
N CYS A 172 44.28 -17.05 0.51
CA CYS A 172 44.66 -15.75 -0.02
C CYS A 172 44.02 -15.54 -1.40
N PRO A 173 42.74 -15.11 -1.47
CA PRO A 173 42.06 -14.93 -2.73
C PRO A 173 42.59 -13.73 -3.51
N HIS A 174 42.89 -13.97 -4.79
CA HIS A 174 43.26 -12.92 -5.76
C HIS A 174 42.03 -12.27 -6.43
N THR A 175 40.88 -12.94 -6.38
CA THR A 175 39.62 -12.45 -6.97
C THR A 175 38.43 -12.73 -6.05
N VAL A 176 37.38 -11.92 -6.16
CA VAL A 176 36.18 -12.02 -5.29
C VAL A 176 35.51 -13.39 -5.40
N GLU A 177 35.51 -13.99 -6.60
CA GLU A 177 34.88 -15.29 -6.87
C GLU A 177 35.56 -16.43 -6.09
N LYS A 178 36.86 -16.32 -5.85
CA LYS A 178 37.65 -17.32 -5.12
C LYS A 178 37.72 -17.04 -3.61
N ALA A 179 37.06 -15.98 -3.15
CA ALA A 179 37.18 -15.52 -1.77
C ALA A 179 36.45 -16.38 -0.74
N LYS A 180 35.60 -17.33 -1.16
CA LYS A 180 34.72 -18.19 -0.33
C LYS A 180 33.66 -17.44 0.48
N ALA A 181 34.07 -16.41 1.20
CA ALA A 181 33.23 -15.56 2.02
C ALA A 181 33.65 -14.10 1.89
N VAL A 182 32.66 -13.22 1.78
CA VAL A 182 32.85 -11.76 1.78
C VAL A 182 31.71 -11.13 2.56
N PHE A 183 32.01 -10.19 3.45
CA PHE A 183 30.99 -9.39 4.13
C PHE A 183 30.63 -8.17 3.29
N VAL A 184 29.34 -7.83 3.23
CA VAL A 184 28.79 -6.77 2.39
C VAL A 184 28.05 -5.77 3.28
N THR A 185 28.46 -4.51 3.23
CA THR A 185 27.89 -3.41 4.01
C THR A 185 27.56 -2.22 3.12
N ASN A 186 26.70 -1.31 3.56
CA ASN A 186 26.54 0.00 2.93
C ASN A 186 27.40 1.08 3.62
N ASN A 187 28.13 0.73 4.69
CA ASN A 187 29.02 1.64 5.40
C ASN A 187 30.41 1.68 4.72
N THR A 188 30.67 2.75 3.98
CA THR A 188 31.95 2.96 3.28
C THR A 188 33.12 3.11 4.24
N GLY A 189 32.92 3.74 5.41
CA GLY A 189 33.95 3.89 6.44
C GLY A 189 34.36 2.54 7.01
N PHE A 190 33.38 1.67 7.29
CA PHE A 190 33.65 0.31 7.75
C PHE A 190 34.41 -0.53 6.72
N SER A 191 33.97 -0.50 5.45
CA SER A 191 34.67 -1.20 4.38
C SER A 191 36.11 -0.69 4.20
N LYS A 192 36.34 0.62 4.35
CA LYS A 192 37.67 1.23 4.29
C LYS A 192 38.55 0.81 5.47
N ALA A 193 38.05 0.83 6.70
CA ALA A 193 38.77 0.36 7.88
C ALA A 193 39.19 -1.11 7.75
N ALA A 194 38.27 -1.97 7.29
CA ALA A 194 38.57 -3.38 7.02
C ALA A 194 39.63 -3.57 5.93
N TYR A 195 39.59 -2.74 4.88
CA TYR A 195 40.61 -2.76 3.83
C TYR A 195 41.98 -2.32 4.35
N GLU A 196 42.06 -1.22 5.09
CA GLU A 196 43.34 -0.72 5.66
C GLU A 196 43.95 -1.71 6.65
N TYR A 197 43.13 -2.31 7.50
CA TYR A 197 43.54 -3.40 8.38
C TYR A 197 44.04 -4.61 7.58
N GLY A 198 43.29 -4.99 6.56
CA GLY A 198 43.54 -6.16 5.73
C GLY A 198 44.79 -6.07 4.84
N LYS A 199 45.34 -4.88 4.58
CA LYS A 199 46.60 -4.71 3.84
C LYS A 199 47.79 -5.41 4.48
N LYS A 200 47.75 -5.60 5.81
CA LYS A 200 48.83 -6.23 6.59
C LYS A 200 48.68 -7.76 6.66
N ILE A 201 47.57 -8.32 6.17
CA ILE A 201 47.22 -9.74 6.31
C ILE A 201 47.06 -10.36 4.92
N GLU A 202 47.73 -11.48 4.64
CA GLU A 202 47.74 -12.08 3.30
C GLU A 202 46.32 -12.48 2.81
N GLN A 203 45.47 -12.98 3.70
CA GLN A 203 44.10 -13.44 3.37
C GLN A 203 43.16 -12.33 2.86
N SER A 204 43.52 -11.06 3.07
CA SER A 204 42.71 -9.88 2.78
C SER A 204 43.44 -8.84 1.92
N ARG A 205 44.71 -9.11 1.56
CA ARG A 205 45.59 -8.14 0.90
C ARG A 205 45.09 -7.76 -0.49
N GLU A 206 44.62 -8.73 -1.25
CA GLU A 206 44.13 -8.52 -2.63
C GLU A 206 42.62 -8.38 -2.70
N VAL A 207 41.90 -9.19 -1.92
CA VAL A 207 40.45 -9.10 -1.80
C VAL A 207 40.10 -8.86 -0.34
N SER A 208 39.60 -7.66 -0.05
CA SER A 208 39.13 -7.28 1.28
C SER A 208 38.12 -8.30 1.84
N THR A 209 38.09 -8.46 3.15
CA THR A 209 37.06 -9.25 3.85
C THR A 209 35.70 -8.57 3.79
N VAL A 210 35.69 -7.23 3.72
CA VAL A 210 34.49 -6.39 3.64
C VAL A 210 34.50 -5.60 2.35
N ILE A 211 33.40 -5.67 1.60
CA ILE A 211 33.15 -4.82 0.43
C ILE A 211 31.87 -4.02 0.63
N THR A 212 31.72 -2.94 -0.11
CA THR A 212 30.44 -2.22 -0.15
C THR A 212 29.44 -2.91 -1.05
N ASP A 213 28.15 -2.78 -0.73
CA ASP A 213 27.02 -3.12 -1.59
C ASP A 213 27.17 -2.51 -2.99
N PHE A 214 27.61 -1.25 -3.05
CA PHE A 214 27.95 -0.56 -4.29
C PHE A 214 29.06 -1.28 -5.06
N SER A 215 30.16 -1.67 -4.41
CA SER A 215 31.26 -2.39 -5.08
C SER A 215 30.81 -3.75 -5.62
N LEU A 216 29.96 -4.45 -4.87
CA LEU A 216 29.36 -5.70 -5.30
C LEU A 216 28.43 -5.49 -6.49
N ALA A 217 27.52 -4.52 -6.43
CA ALA A 217 26.61 -4.17 -7.51
C ALA A 217 27.36 -3.84 -8.81
N ASN A 218 28.42 -3.03 -8.70
CA ASN A 218 29.29 -2.67 -9.81
C ASN A 218 29.95 -3.90 -10.46
N THR A 219 30.59 -4.75 -9.65
CA THR A 219 31.31 -5.93 -10.16
C THR A 219 30.36 -6.99 -10.72
N ALA A 220 29.23 -7.22 -10.07
CA ALA A 220 28.18 -8.13 -10.52
C ALA A 220 27.55 -7.65 -11.84
N TRP A 221 27.28 -6.36 -11.98
CA TRP A 221 26.69 -5.82 -13.20
C TRP A 221 27.65 -5.85 -14.38
N LEU A 222 28.95 -5.60 -14.17
CA LEU A 222 29.94 -5.72 -15.25
C LEU A 222 30.02 -7.15 -15.82
N LYS A 223 29.67 -8.16 -15.02
CA LYS A 223 29.57 -9.56 -15.47
C LYS A 223 28.29 -9.88 -16.21
N ALA A 224 27.17 -9.28 -15.79
CA ALA A 224 25.86 -9.52 -16.37
C ALA A 224 25.07 -8.21 -16.57
N PRO A 225 25.49 -7.34 -17.52
CA PRO A 225 24.89 -6.02 -17.68
C PRO A 225 23.42 -6.10 -18.14
N GLN A 226 23.07 -7.14 -18.91
CA GLN A 226 21.70 -7.44 -19.30
C GLN A 226 20.84 -8.00 -18.15
N GLY A 227 21.47 -8.44 -17.05
CA GLY A 227 20.77 -8.89 -15.85
C GLY A 227 20.08 -7.74 -15.12
N ALA A 228 20.68 -6.56 -15.09
CA ALA A 228 20.11 -5.40 -14.40
C ALA A 228 20.38 -4.09 -15.18
N PRO A 229 19.76 -3.91 -16.36
CA PRO A 229 20.09 -2.80 -17.26
C PRO A 229 19.80 -1.41 -16.67
N SER A 230 18.82 -1.31 -15.75
CA SER A 230 18.46 -0.05 -15.09
C SER A 230 19.33 0.30 -13.87
N LEU A 231 20.17 -0.63 -13.39
CA LEU A 231 20.93 -0.48 -12.14
C LEU A 231 21.87 0.73 -12.15
N PRO A 232 22.69 0.99 -13.21
CA PRO A 232 23.56 2.17 -13.22
C PRO A 232 22.78 3.49 -13.17
N ARG A 233 21.61 3.56 -13.84
CA ARG A 233 20.75 4.76 -13.80
C ARG A 233 20.19 4.97 -12.38
N ARG A 234 19.73 3.90 -11.73
CA ARG A 234 19.20 3.95 -10.36
C ARG A 234 20.27 4.38 -9.36
N GLU A 235 21.50 3.88 -9.49
CA GLU A 235 22.61 4.31 -8.63
C GLU A 235 22.91 5.80 -8.78
N VAL A 236 23.01 6.32 -10.01
CA VAL A 236 23.25 7.77 -10.22
C VAL A 236 22.14 8.61 -9.60
N LEU A 237 20.88 8.18 -9.73
CA LEU A 237 19.74 8.85 -9.10
C LEU A 237 19.82 8.76 -7.58
N ALA A 238 20.20 7.61 -7.02
CA ALA A 238 20.37 7.42 -5.58
C ALA A 238 21.48 8.33 -5.02
N PHE A 239 22.62 8.45 -5.71
CA PHE A 239 23.69 9.38 -5.31
C PHE A 239 23.24 10.84 -5.40
N ALA A 240 22.56 11.22 -6.47
CA ALA A 240 22.03 12.57 -6.62
C ALA A 240 21.03 12.89 -5.50
N TYR A 241 20.14 11.95 -5.17
CA TYR A 241 19.15 12.13 -4.12
C TYR A 241 19.79 12.13 -2.72
N ALA A 242 20.80 11.31 -2.46
CA ALA A 242 21.57 11.35 -1.23
C ALA A 242 22.31 12.68 -1.05
N ALA A 243 22.87 13.25 -2.13
CA ALA A 243 23.51 14.56 -2.11
C ALA A 243 22.54 15.72 -1.84
N LEU A 244 21.24 15.53 -2.11
CA LEU A 244 20.18 16.48 -1.78
C LEU A 244 19.72 16.38 -0.33
N ARG A 245 20.15 15.36 0.44
CA ARG A 245 19.81 15.19 1.85
C ARG A 245 20.85 15.84 2.76
N PRO A 246 20.44 16.34 3.93
CA PRO A 246 21.39 16.89 4.90
C PRO A 246 22.32 15.80 5.44
N THR A 247 23.57 16.17 5.72
CA THR A 247 24.50 15.30 6.45
C THR A 247 24.04 15.13 7.90
N SER A 248 24.49 14.06 8.57
CA SER A 248 24.15 13.81 9.98
C SER A 248 24.55 14.98 10.88
N GLU A 249 25.74 15.56 10.65
CA GLU A 249 26.24 16.71 11.41
C GLU A 249 25.37 17.96 11.21
N PHE A 250 25.02 18.27 9.96
CA PHE A 250 24.14 19.39 9.64
C PHE A 250 22.76 19.19 10.27
N TRP A 251 22.23 17.97 10.20
CA TRP A 251 20.94 17.62 10.79
C TRP A 251 20.94 17.72 12.31
N GLU A 252 22.01 17.30 12.99
CA GLU A 252 22.15 17.45 14.43
C GLU A 252 22.17 18.92 14.85
N LYS A 253 22.88 19.78 14.11
CA LYS A 253 22.88 21.24 14.35
C LYS A 253 21.49 21.84 14.16
N PHE A 254 20.79 21.49 13.07
CA PHE A 254 19.41 21.91 12.84
C PHE A 254 18.48 21.50 13.99
N LEU A 255 18.56 20.25 14.44
CA LEU A 255 17.76 19.75 15.55
C LEU A 255 18.07 20.50 16.86
N ALA A 256 19.35 20.82 17.12
CA ALA A 256 19.74 21.60 18.28
C ALA A 256 19.19 23.02 18.24
N GLU A 257 19.20 23.68 17.08
CA GLU A 257 18.58 25.01 16.91
C GLU A 257 17.06 24.94 17.04
N ALA A 258 16.39 23.96 16.43
CA ALA A 258 14.94 23.76 16.60
C ALA A 258 14.56 23.53 18.08
N ASP A 259 15.37 22.77 18.82
CA ASP A 259 15.17 22.56 20.27
C ASP A 259 15.34 23.88 21.06
N LYS A 260 16.25 24.79 20.65
CA LYS A 260 16.39 26.11 21.27
C LYS A 260 15.16 26.99 21.00
N LEU A 261 14.67 27.02 19.76
CA LEU A 261 13.49 27.80 19.37
C LEU A 261 12.21 27.35 20.10
N GLN A 262 12.09 26.05 20.38
CA GLN A 262 10.99 25.55 21.20
C GLN A 262 11.13 26.02 22.65
N LYS A 263 12.34 25.95 23.23
CA LYS A 263 12.60 26.39 24.62
C LYS A 263 12.42 27.89 24.81
N SER A 264 12.71 28.70 23.79
CA SER A 264 12.45 30.16 23.81
C SER A 264 10.98 30.50 23.60
N GLY A 265 10.14 29.53 23.19
CA GLY A 265 8.72 29.74 22.90
C GLY A 265 8.44 30.35 21.52
N THR A 266 9.46 30.47 20.64
CA THR A 266 9.29 31.00 19.28
C THR A 266 8.43 30.07 18.41
N ILE A 267 8.55 28.75 18.61
CA ILE A 267 7.78 27.74 17.89
C ILE A 267 6.97 26.85 18.85
N THR A 268 5.83 26.34 18.38
CA THR A 268 4.99 25.47 19.21
C THR A 268 5.55 24.04 19.30
N PRO A 269 5.14 23.23 20.30
CA PRO A 269 5.51 21.81 20.34
C PRO A 269 5.07 21.01 19.11
N ARG A 270 3.96 21.42 18.47
CA ARG A 270 3.49 20.81 17.22
C ARG A 270 4.44 21.13 16.07
N ASP A 271 4.84 22.39 15.94
CA ASP A 271 5.75 22.84 14.89
C ASP A 271 7.13 22.18 15.03
N HIS A 272 7.62 22.09 16.26
CA HIS A 272 8.83 21.37 16.59
C HIS A 272 8.75 19.89 16.16
N GLN A 273 7.62 19.23 16.40
CA GLN A 273 7.42 17.86 15.92
C GLN A 273 7.44 17.76 14.40
N ILE A 274 6.83 18.72 13.69
CA ILE A 274 6.85 18.77 12.22
C ILE A 274 8.29 18.89 11.71
N LEU A 275 9.08 19.81 12.29
CA LEU A 275 10.49 20.00 11.93
C LEU A 275 11.32 18.72 12.10
N ARG A 276 11.02 17.90 13.11
CA ARG A 276 11.75 16.67 13.41
C ARG A 276 11.35 15.48 12.57
N SER A 277 10.11 15.43 12.09
CA SER A 277 9.52 14.23 11.50
C SER A 277 9.20 14.33 10.01
N SER A 278 9.13 15.54 9.46
CA SER A 278 8.79 15.74 8.05
C SER A 278 10.03 15.62 7.16
N LEU A 279 9.98 14.69 6.20
CA LEU A 279 10.96 14.62 5.11
C LEU A 279 10.95 15.89 4.24
N HIS A 280 9.78 16.53 4.12
CA HIS A 280 9.64 17.75 3.35
C HIS A 280 10.41 18.93 3.98
N VAL A 281 10.57 18.92 5.32
CA VAL A 281 11.43 19.89 6.02
C VAL A 281 12.88 19.69 5.61
N GLN A 282 13.36 18.45 5.48
CA GLN A 282 14.75 18.18 5.06
C GLN A 282 14.99 18.70 3.64
N GLU A 283 14.05 18.44 2.72
CA GLU A 283 14.16 18.88 1.32
C GLU A 283 14.12 20.41 1.20
N GLU A 284 13.17 21.08 1.85
CA GLU A 284 13.08 22.55 1.84
C GLU A 284 14.27 23.22 2.54
N LEU A 285 14.72 22.66 3.67
CA LEU A 285 15.89 23.15 4.37
C LEU A 285 17.13 23.10 3.47
N MET A 286 17.36 21.96 2.79
CA MET A 286 18.47 21.82 1.85
C MET A 286 18.37 22.77 0.65
N LYS A 287 17.17 23.06 0.15
CA LYS A 287 17.00 24.09 -0.90
C LYS A 287 17.36 25.49 -0.42
N LEU A 288 17.04 25.83 0.83
CA LEU A 288 17.28 27.16 1.41
C LEU A 288 18.70 27.37 1.91
N THR A 289 19.39 26.30 2.35
CA THR A 289 20.73 26.39 2.93
C THR A 289 21.82 25.83 2.02
N LEU A 290 21.46 25.05 0.99
CA LEU A 290 22.39 24.25 0.18
C LEU A 290 23.29 23.32 1.03
N GLY A 291 22.87 23.00 2.26
CA GLY A 291 23.65 22.21 3.21
C GLY A 291 24.76 22.99 3.94
N GLU A 292 24.82 24.31 3.83
CA GLU A 292 25.84 25.12 4.52
C GLU A 292 25.44 25.46 5.96
N ASP A 293 26.27 25.08 6.93
CA ASP A 293 26.05 25.37 8.35
C ASP A 293 25.89 26.86 8.65
N ALA A 294 26.67 27.72 7.98
CA ALA A 294 26.62 29.17 8.16
C ALA A 294 25.26 29.76 7.73
N ALA A 295 24.55 29.04 6.85
CA ALA A 295 23.26 29.42 6.36
C ALA A 295 22.11 28.93 7.27
N LEU A 296 22.40 28.21 8.36
CA LEU A 296 21.41 27.71 9.31
C LEU A 296 21.06 28.80 10.35
N THR A 297 20.13 29.69 9.99
CA THR A 297 19.65 30.77 10.88
C THR A 297 18.23 30.52 11.39
N GLU A 298 17.85 31.13 12.51
CA GLU A 298 16.48 31.09 13.04
C GLU A 298 15.44 31.53 12.00
N GLU A 299 15.75 32.56 11.21
CA GLU A 299 14.89 33.05 10.14
C GLU A 299 14.60 31.96 9.10
N LYS A 300 15.63 31.24 8.65
CA LYS A 300 15.48 30.16 7.66
C LYS A 300 14.77 28.94 8.21
N ILE A 301 14.97 28.60 9.49
CA ILE A 301 14.22 27.51 10.15
C ILE A 301 12.73 27.86 10.20
N THR A 302 12.40 29.10 10.56
CA THR A 302 11.02 29.60 10.62
C THR A 302 10.40 29.71 9.22
N GLU A 303 11.16 30.15 8.22
CA GLU A 303 10.75 30.18 6.82
C GLU A 303 10.44 28.77 6.29
N THR A 304 11.33 27.81 6.57
CA THR A 304 11.14 26.39 6.22
C THR A 304 9.84 25.87 6.83
N LEU A 305 9.63 26.11 8.13
CA LEU A 305 8.41 25.72 8.83
C LEU A 305 7.17 26.31 8.16
N ASN A 306 7.16 27.61 7.89
CA ASN A 306 6.03 28.31 7.29
C ASN A 306 5.69 27.75 5.90
N ARG A 307 6.71 27.49 5.07
CA ARG A 307 6.53 26.88 3.73
C ARG A 307 5.92 25.49 3.84
N VAL A 308 6.50 24.62 4.67
CA VAL A 308 6.02 23.25 4.87
C VAL A 308 4.59 23.24 5.42
N VAL A 309 4.29 24.06 6.43
CA VAL A 309 2.93 24.18 6.98
C VAL A 309 1.95 24.71 5.94
N SER A 310 2.37 25.67 5.10
CA SER A 310 1.52 26.20 4.03
C SER A 310 1.20 25.15 2.96
N GLU A 311 2.17 24.28 2.64
CA GLU A 311 1.97 23.20 1.68
C GLU A 311 1.09 22.09 2.24
N ILE A 312 1.31 21.68 3.50
CA ILE A 312 0.42 20.73 4.19
C ILE A 312 -1.02 21.25 4.17
N LYS A 313 -1.22 22.54 4.50
CA LYS A 313 -2.56 23.17 4.45
C LYS A 313 -3.15 23.17 3.04
N LYS A 314 -2.34 23.42 2.00
CA LYS A 314 -2.80 23.35 0.59
C LYS A 314 -3.21 21.92 0.23
N GLU A 315 -2.42 20.94 0.59
CA GLU A 315 -2.72 19.53 0.29
C GLU A 315 -3.99 19.06 1.01
N ASP A 316 -4.16 19.43 2.27
CA ASP A 316 -5.37 19.15 3.05
C ASP A 316 -6.60 19.81 2.43
N SER A 317 -6.48 21.08 2.01
CA SER A 317 -7.58 21.78 1.34
C SER A 317 -7.96 21.12 0.01
N HIS A 318 -6.97 20.66 -0.76
CA HIS A 318 -7.22 19.95 -2.01
C HIS A 318 -7.88 18.58 -1.78
N LYS A 319 -7.50 17.85 -0.74
CA LYS A 319 -8.15 16.58 -0.36
C LYS A 319 -9.59 16.80 0.10
N LEU A 320 -9.85 17.85 0.87
CA LEU A 320 -11.20 18.28 1.26
C LEU A 320 -12.05 18.59 0.04
N ASP A 321 -11.56 19.40 -0.89
CA ASP A 321 -12.25 19.72 -2.15
C ASP A 321 -12.58 18.47 -2.97
N LEU A 322 -11.66 17.51 -3.07
CA LEU A 322 -11.89 16.24 -3.76
C LEU A 322 -12.97 15.41 -3.05
N SER A 323 -12.93 15.34 -1.72
CA SER A 323 -13.93 14.62 -0.93
C SER A 323 -15.32 15.26 -1.02
N GLU A 324 -15.39 16.59 -1.02
CA GLU A 324 -16.64 17.34 -1.19
C GLU A 324 -17.21 17.16 -2.59
N LYS A 325 -16.38 17.19 -3.64
CA LYS A 325 -16.80 16.88 -5.01
C LYS A 325 -17.32 15.45 -5.13
N ALA A 326 -16.61 14.47 -4.57
CA ALA A 326 -17.05 13.07 -4.57
C ALA A 326 -18.38 12.88 -3.84
N ARG A 327 -18.56 13.56 -2.69
CA ARG A 327 -19.83 13.56 -1.94
C ARG A 327 -20.96 14.22 -2.72
N GLY A 328 -20.69 15.36 -3.38
CA GLY A 328 -21.67 16.05 -4.23
C GLY A 328 -22.10 15.21 -5.44
N GLU A 329 -21.16 14.49 -6.06
CA GLU A 329 -21.46 13.55 -7.15
C GLU A 329 -22.27 12.34 -6.66
N ALA A 330 -21.93 11.79 -5.49
CA ALA A 330 -22.68 10.70 -4.89
C ALA A 330 -24.13 11.11 -4.56
N GLU A 331 -24.32 12.30 -3.98
CA GLU A 331 -25.65 12.85 -3.68
C GLU A 331 -26.46 13.07 -4.96
N ARG A 332 -25.85 13.64 -6.01
CA ARG A 332 -26.53 13.79 -7.31
C ARG A 332 -26.95 12.44 -7.89
N LYS A 333 -26.06 11.45 -7.91
CA LYS A 333 -26.40 10.09 -8.38
C LYS A 333 -27.51 9.46 -7.54
N PHE A 334 -27.54 9.71 -6.23
CA PHE A 334 -28.60 9.23 -5.35
C PHE A 334 -29.95 9.88 -5.66
N GLN A 335 -30.00 11.20 -5.81
CA GLN A 335 -31.21 11.93 -6.20
C GLN A 335 -31.70 11.54 -7.61
N ASP A 336 -30.79 11.38 -8.57
CA ASP A 336 -31.11 10.90 -9.92
C ASP A 336 -31.66 9.46 -9.88
N ALA A 337 -31.14 8.60 -8.99
CA ALA A 337 -31.66 7.25 -8.79
C ALA A 337 -33.07 7.26 -8.17
N LEU A 338 -33.32 8.14 -7.19
CA LEU A 338 -34.65 8.31 -6.57
C LEU A 338 -35.68 8.77 -7.58
N THR A 339 -35.41 9.86 -8.30
CA THR A 339 -36.30 10.40 -9.33
C THR A 339 -36.56 9.38 -10.46
N ARG A 340 -35.53 8.62 -10.85
CA ARG A 340 -35.69 7.52 -11.81
C ARG A 340 -36.59 6.42 -11.26
N ASN A 341 -36.43 6.03 -10.00
CA ASN A 341 -37.25 5.01 -9.37
C ASN A 341 -38.72 5.47 -9.26
N GLU A 342 -38.97 6.71 -8.86
CA GLU A 342 -40.32 7.31 -8.85
C GLU A 342 -40.95 7.30 -10.24
N SER A 343 -40.21 7.71 -11.28
CA SER A 343 -40.70 7.71 -12.65
C SER A 343 -41.02 6.30 -13.17
N ILE A 344 -40.30 5.28 -12.70
CA ILE A 344 -40.55 3.87 -13.04
C ILE A 344 -41.84 3.41 -12.35
N LYS A 345 -42.01 3.69 -11.06
CA LYS A 345 -43.23 3.38 -10.30
C LYS A 345 -44.46 4.03 -10.93
N GLU A 346 -44.35 5.29 -11.35
CA GLU A 346 -45.45 6.01 -12.02
C GLU A 346 -45.81 5.35 -13.37
N LYS A 347 -44.81 5.00 -14.18
CA LYS A 347 -45.03 4.30 -15.46
C LYS A 347 -45.63 2.91 -15.29
N ILE A 348 -45.27 2.19 -14.23
CA ILE A 348 -45.85 0.89 -13.89
C ILE A 348 -47.31 1.07 -13.49
N TYR A 349 -47.61 2.02 -12.60
CA TYR A 349 -48.97 2.33 -12.16
C TYR A 349 -49.89 2.64 -13.34
N TRP A 350 -49.52 3.57 -14.23
CA TRP A 350 -50.37 3.94 -15.36
C TRP A 350 -50.56 2.80 -16.37
N ARG A 351 -49.56 1.93 -16.55
CA ARG A 351 -49.71 0.72 -17.38
C ARG A 351 -50.67 -0.26 -16.75
N CYS A 352 -50.55 -0.53 -15.45
CA CYS A 352 -51.44 -1.40 -14.70
C CYS A 352 -52.88 -0.86 -14.69
N ASP A 353 -53.07 0.44 -14.48
CA ASP A 353 -54.39 1.08 -14.49
C ASP A 353 -55.06 0.99 -15.87
N LYS A 354 -54.31 1.20 -16.97
CA LYS A 354 -54.83 1.02 -18.33
C LYS A 354 -55.28 -0.43 -18.57
N THR A 355 -54.50 -1.41 -18.14
CA THR A 355 -54.84 -2.83 -18.27
C THR A 355 -56.06 -3.18 -17.43
N ALA A 356 -56.11 -2.74 -16.16
CA ALA A 356 -57.24 -2.95 -15.26
C ALA A 356 -58.54 -2.31 -15.81
N LYS A 357 -58.47 -1.11 -16.40
CA LYS A 357 -59.61 -0.46 -17.07
C LYS A 357 -60.15 -1.29 -18.23
N ARG A 358 -59.26 -1.83 -19.09
CA ARG A 358 -59.65 -2.67 -20.24
C ARG A 358 -60.31 -3.96 -19.78
N GLU A 359 -59.72 -4.66 -18.81
CA GLU A 359 -60.29 -5.90 -18.27
C GLU A 359 -61.63 -5.64 -17.55
N ALA A 360 -61.74 -4.55 -16.78
CA ALA A 360 -62.99 -4.18 -16.12
C ALA A 360 -64.10 -3.83 -17.13
N LEU A 361 -63.75 -3.20 -18.26
CA LEU A 361 -64.69 -2.90 -19.34
C LEU A 361 -65.16 -4.19 -20.03
N LEU A 362 -64.25 -5.12 -20.33
CA LEU A 362 -64.61 -6.42 -20.92
C LEU A 362 -65.52 -7.21 -19.97
N LEU A 363 -65.20 -7.23 -18.67
CA LEU A 363 -66.01 -7.90 -17.67
C LEU A 363 -67.40 -7.26 -17.54
N SER A 364 -67.51 -5.93 -17.58
CA SER A 364 -68.81 -5.26 -17.55
C SER A 364 -69.66 -5.60 -18.79
N ILE A 365 -69.05 -5.61 -19.98
CA ILE A 365 -69.71 -6.01 -21.23
C ILE A 365 -70.17 -7.47 -21.16
N LEU A 366 -69.32 -8.40 -20.69
CA LEU A 366 -69.68 -9.81 -20.56
C LEU A 366 -70.88 -10.03 -19.64
N ILE A 367 -70.98 -9.27 -18.55
CA ILE A 367 -72.14 -9.39 -17.67
C ILE A 367 -73.41 -8.83 -18.34
N TRP A 368 -73.30 -7.75 -19.13
CA TRP A 368 -74.43 -7.27 -19.93
C TRP A 368 -74.89 -8.31 -20.96
N ILE A 369 -73.95 -8.98 -21.63
CA ILE A 369 -74.25 -10.06 -22.59
C ILE A 369 -74.91 -11.25 -21.90
N SER A 370 -74.41 -11.68 -20.74
CA SER A 370 -75.01 -12.81 -20.00
C SER A 370 -76.42 -12.49 -19.52
N GLN A 371 -76.67 -11.26 -19.05
CA GLN A 371 -78.00 -10.79 -18.69
C GLN A 371 -78.93 -10.75 -19.90
N GLY A 372 -78.45 -10.27 -21.05
CA GLY A 372 -79.18 -10.31 -22.31
C GLY A 372 -79.55 -11.72 -22.74
N ALA A 373 -78.61 -12.67 -22.64
CA ALA A 373 -78.86 -14.08 -22.95
C ALA A 373 -79.90 -14.71 -22.02
N VAL A 374 -79.84 -14.44 -20.70
CA VAL A 374 -80.84 -14.91 -19.73
C VAL A 374 -82.23 -14.34 -20.06
N ALA A 375 -82.31 -13.06 -20.43
CA ALA A 375 -83.57 -12.45 -20.86
C ALA A 375 -84.13 -13.12 -22.12
N VAL A 376 -83.29 -13.37 -23.14
CA VAL A 376 -83.69 -14.06 -24.37
C VAL A 376 -84.18 -15.48 -24.10
N VAL A 377 -83.48 -16.25 -23.26
CA VAL A 377 -83.92 -17.60 -22.84
C VAL A 377 -85.24 -17.53 -22.08
N GLY A 378 -85.43 -16.51 -21.23
CA GLY A 378 -86.70 -16.24 -20.55
C GLY A 378 -87.85 -16.05 -21.53
N VAL A 379 -87.65 -15.25 -22.59
CA VAL A 379 -88.66 -15.02 -23.65
C VAL A 379 -88.98 -16.30 -24.42
N ILE A 380 -87.97 -17.09 -24.78
CA ILE A 380 -88.16 -18.38 -25.50
C ILE A 380 -88.92 -19.40 -24.65
N LYS A 381 -88.62 -19.49 -23.34
CA LYS A 381 -89.38 -20.39 -22.43
C LYS A 381 -90.79 -19.91 -22.17
N LEU A 382 -91.04 -18.59 -22.23
CA LEU A 382 -92.38 -18.01 -22.13
C LEU A 382 -93.27 -18.45 -23.29
N THR A 383 -92.70 -18.56 -24.49
CA THR A 383 -93.41 -19.01 -25.70
C THR A 383 -93.77 -20.50 -25.67
N ASN A 384 -93.06 -21.30 -24.87
CA ASN A 384 -93.32 -22.73 -24.64
C ASN A 384 -94.23 -23.04 -23.43
N GLN A 385 -94.97 -22.06 -22.89
CA GLN A 385 -95.88 -22.21 -21.74
C GLN A 385 -95.24 -22.81 -20.46
N SER A 386 -93.96 -22.51 -20.20
CA SER A 386 -93.29 -22.91 -18.95
C SER A 386 -93.33 -21.77 -17.91
N GLU A 387 -93.76 -22.04 -16.68
CA GLU A 387 -93.75 -21.05 -15.59
C GLU A 387 -92.35 -20.50 -15.26
N LEU A 388 -91.29 -21.25 -15.62
CA LEU A 388 -89.90 -20.83 -15.46
C LEU A 388 -89.52 -19.62 -16.33
N GLY A 389 -90.27 -19.33 -17.41
CA GLY A 389 -90.01 -18.18 -18.28
C GLY A 389 -90.21 -16.83 -17.57
N TRP A 390 -91.31 -16.71 -16.80
CA TRP A 390 -91.63 -15.49 -16.04
C TRP A 390 -90.62 -15.24 -14.91
N ALA A 391 -90.16 -16.29 -14.23
CA ALA A 391 -89.13 -16.20 -13.21
C ALA A 391 -87.79 -15.69 -13.78
N LEU A 392 -87.36 -16.18 -14.94
CA LEU A 392 -86.10 -15.76 -15.58
C LEU A 392 -86.15 -14.30 -16.09
N LEU A 393 -87.28 -13.89 -16.68
CA LEU A 393 -87.48 -12.51 -17.16
C LEU A 393 -87.54 -11.49 -16.02
N SER A 394 -88.24 -11.82 -14.93
CA SER A 394 -88.33 -10.94 -13.75
C SER A 394 -86.98 -10.80 -13.06
N VAL A 395 -86.21 -11.89 -12.91
CA VAL A 395 -84.85 -11.84 -12.37
C VAL A 395 -83.93 -10.99 -13.26
N ALA A 396 -83.98 -11.16 -14.59
CA ALA A 396 -83.16 -10.37 -15.52
C ALA A 396 -83.54 -8.88 -15.51
N GLY A 397 -84.84 -8.56 -15.49
CA GLY A 397 -85.36 -7.19 -15.47
C GLY A 397 -85.05 -6.46 -14.17
N VAL A 398 -85.29 -7.10 -13.02
CA VAL A 398 -84.97 -6.53 -11.70
C VAL A 398 -83.46 -6.32 -11.56
N SER A 399 -82.64 -7.28 -11.98
CA SER A 399 -81.18 -7.17 -12.03
C SER A 399 -80.69 -6.01 -12.92
N GLY A 400 -81.31 -5.81 -14.10
CA GLY A 400 -80.98 -4.72 -15.00
C GLY A 400 -81.35 -3.34 -14.44
N LEU A 401 -82.55 -3.21 -13.87
CA LEU A 401 -83.03 -1.99 -13.23
C LEU A 401 -82.20 -1.61 -11.99
N LEU A 402 -81.83 -2.58 -11.15
CA LEU A 402 -80.96 -2.35 -10.00
C LEU A 402 -79.58 -1.83 -10.39
N ARG A 403 -79.04 -2.23 -11.54
CA ARG A 403 -77.76 -1.73 -12.06
C ARG A 403 -77.87 -0.32 -12.63
N LEU A 404 -78.94 -0.02 -13.36
CA LEU A 404 -79.21 1.34 -13.84
C LEU A 404 -79.45 2.31 -12.68
N ALA A 405 -80.21 1.89 -11.67
CA ALA A 405 -80.37 2.66 -10.44
C ALA A 405 -79.03 2.82 -9.69
N GLY A 406 -78.22 1.76 -9.63
CA GLY A 406 -76.87 1.79 -9.03
C GLY A 406 -75.92 2.78 -9.70
N THR A 407 -76.02 2.98 -11.02
CA THR A 407 -75.24 4.01 -11.73
C THR A 407 -75.68 5.44 -11.44
N PHE A 408 -76.95 5.66 -11.09
CA PHE A 408 -77.49 6.99 -10.79
C PHE A 408 -77.36 7.39 -9.31
N TRP A 409 -77.47 6.44 -8.37
CA TRP A 409 -77.67 6.73 -6.93
C TRP A 409 -76.54 6.27 -6.00
N ASP A 410 -75.37 5.93 -6.54
CA ASP A 410 -74.12 5.71 -5.79
C ASP A 410 -74.22 4.68 -4.62
N LEU A 411 -74.96 3.59 -4.84
CA LEU A 411 -75.10 2.49 -3.87
C LEU A 411 -73.83 1.60 -3.85
N LYS A 412 -73.14 1.57 -2.68
CA LYS A 412 -71.85 0.90 -2.45
C LYS A 412 -71.72 -0.58 -2.92
N PRO A 413 -72.72 -1.48 -2.83
CA PRO A 413 -72.53 -2.88 -3.23
C PRO A 413 -72.60 -3.16 -4.75
N LEU A 414 -72.82 -2.17 -5.62
CA LEU A 414 -73.06 -2.39 -7.05
C LEU A 414 -72.04 -1.76 -8.01
N LYS A 415 -70.89 -1.28 -7.52
CA LYS A 415 -69.79 -0.79 -8.36
C LYS A 415 -68.84 -1.90 -8.85
N VAL A 416 -69.37 -2.92 -9.52
CA VAL A 416 -68.56 -4.06 -10.02
C VAL A 416 -67.37 -3.57 -10.86
N TYR A 417 -67.57 -2.57 -11.71
CA TYR A 417 -66.49 -1.98 -12.51
C TYR A 417 -65.40 -1.29 -11.66
N SER A 418 -65.77 -0.43 -10.70
CA SER A 418 -64.76 0.32 -9.93
C SER A 418 -64.04 -0.56 -8.91
N LEU A 419 -64.78 -1.45 -8.22
CA LEU A 419 -64.21 -2.40 -7.26
C LEU A 419 -63.27 -3.40 -7.95
N PHE A 420 -63.68 -3.95 -9.10
CA PHE A 420 -62.83 -4.85 -9.88
C PHE A 420 -61.60 -4.13 -10.43
N ARG A 421 -61.75 -2.89 -10.93
CA ARG A 421 -60.61 -2.09 -11.41
C ARG A 421 -59.61 -1.83 -10.29
N GLU A 422 -60.04 -1.38 -9.12
CA GLU A 422 -59.15 -1.09 -7.99
C GLU A 422 -58.43 -2.36 -7.50
N TRP A 423 -59.19 -3.45 -7.28
CA TRP A 423 -58.63 -4.74 -6.88
C TRP A 423 -57.61 -5.27 -7.91
N ARG A 424 -57.96 -5.21 -9.20
CA ARG A 424 -57.10 -5.71 -10.28
C ARG A 424 -55.87 -4.84 -10.49
N CYS A 425 -56.00 -3.52 -10.41
CA CYS A 425 -54.88 -2.59 -10.49
C CYS A 425 -53.90 -2.84 -9.35
N HIS A 426 -54.39 -2.97 -8.11
CA HIS A 426 -53.57 -3.29 -6.94
C HIS A 426 -52.80 -4.61 -7.12
N GLY A 427 -53.48 -5.68 -7.55
CA GLY A 427 -52.85 -6.98 -7.77
C GLY A 427 -51.80 -6.97 -8.91
N LEU A 428 -52.02 -6.19 -9.98
CA LEU A 428 -51.04 -6.06 -11.08
C LEU A 428 -49.81 -5.26 -10.65
N VAL A 429 -50.00 -4.16 -9.91
CA VAL A 429 -48.88 -3.35 -9.38
C VAL A 429 -48.03 -4.18 -8.43
N GLN A 430 -48.64 -4.95 -7.53
CA GLN A 430 -47.92 -5.83 -6.59
C GLN A 430 -47.13 -6.93 -7.32
N LYS A 431 -47.69 -7.48 -8.41
CA LYS A 431 -46.99 -8.47 -9.24
C LYS A 431 -45.82 -7.88 -10.03
N GLU A 432 -45.95 -6.67 -10.56
CA GLU A 432 -44.82 -6.02 -11.27
C GLU A 432 -43.73 -5.54 -10.30
N ASN A 433 -44.10 -5.07 -9.10
CA ASN A 433 -43.14 -4.68 -8.07
C ASN A 433 -42.33 -5.89 -7.56
N SER A 434 -42.98 -7.02 -7.30
CA SER A 434 -42.31 -8.28 -6.91
C SER A 434 -41.39 -8.82 -7.99
N ALA A 435 -41.78 -8.73 -9.27
CA ALA A 435 -40.92 -9.13 -10.39
C ALA A 435 -39.67 -8.24 -10.55
N LEU A 436 -39.72 -6.99 -10.08
CA LEU A 436 -38.61 -6.04 -10.11
C LEU A 436 -37.79 -6.03 -8.80
N GLY A 437 -38.19 -6.81 -7.79
CA GLY A 437 -37.55 -6.82 -6.47
C GLY A 437 -37.66 -5.50 -5.71
N ILE A 438 -38.72 -4.73 -5.96
CA ILE A 438 -39.00 -3.42 -5.30
C ILE A 438 -39.93 -3.60 -4.09
N ASP A 439 -40.16 -4.84 -3.65
CA ASP A 439 -41.00 -5.11 -2.49
C ASP A 439 -40.27 -4.67 -1.20
N GLU A 440 -40.96 -3.86 -0.38
CA GLU A 440 -40.64 -3.65 1.04
C GLU A 440 -40.90 -4.91 1.85
#